data_AF-A0A388NRZ7-F1
#
_entry.id   AF-A0A388NRZ7-F1
#
_cell.length_a   1.000
_cell.length_b   1.000
_cell.length_c   1.000
_cell.angle_alpha   90.00
_cell.angle_beta   90.00
_cell.angle_gamma   90.00
#
_symmetry.space_group_name_H-M   'P 1'
#
loop_
_entity.id
_entity.type
_entity.pdbx_description
1 polymer ?
#
loop_
_entity_poly.entity_id
_entity_poly.type
_entity_poly.pdbx_seq_one_letter_code
_entity_poly.pdbx_strand_id
1 'polypeptide(L)'
;MPILDVVVYVNLTPTFTWSFGDNGFFVTTNQGAPFPIGGITHTYKNSNDYQVNLKVIWRGTWSVNGVITPVSGNAITQSITRSLPVVKGPTKYIK
;
A
#
# COMPACT_ATOMS: atom_id res chain seq x y z
N MET A 1 3.77 -28.46 25.11
CA MET A 1 2.47 -29.15 24.97
C MET A 1 1.90 -28.79 23.62
N PRO A 2 1.61 -29.75 22.72
CA PRO A 2 0.96 -29.39 21.47
C PRO A 2 -0.49 -29.00 21.78
N ILE A 3 -0.91 -27.81 21.38
CA ILE A 3 -2.33 -27.46 21.40
C ILE A 3 -2.94 -28.13 20.17
N LEU A 4 -3.82 -29.09 20.40
CA LEU A 4 -4.56 -29.80 19.36
C LEU A 4 -5.91 -29.05 19.17
N ASP A 5 -6.25 -28.71 17.93
CA ASP A 5 -7.58 -28.22 17.50
C ASP A 5 -8.15 -26.96 18.15
N VAL A 6 -7.33 -25.91 18.33
CA VAL A 6 -7.81 -24.59 18.75
C VAL A 6 -7.95 -23.66 17.53
N VAL A 7 -9.18 -23.26 17.21
CA VAL A 7 -9.44 -22.28 16.14
C VAL A 7 -9.01 -20.89 16.59
N VAL A 8 -8.12 -20.28 15.81
CA VAL A 8 -7.65 -18.91 16.01
C VAL A 8 -8.17 -18.05 14.86
N TYR A 9 -8.86 -16.96 15.19
CA TYR A 9 -9.27 -15.96 14.22
C TYR A 9 -8.26 -14.83 14.21
N VAL A 10 -7.95 -14.30 13.02
CA VAL A 10 -7.04 -13.16 12.85
C VAL A 10 -7.73 -12.10 12.02
N ASN A 11 -7.79 -10.88 12.53
CA ASN A 11 -8.36 -9.73 11.86
C ASN A 11 -7.24 -8.70 11.64
N LEU A 12 -6.92 -8.41 10.39
CA LEU A 12 -5.89 -7.45 10.01
C LEU A 12 -6.48 -6.29 9.21
N THR A 13 -6.02 -5.09 9.54
CA THR A 13 -6.37 -3.84 8.87
C THR A 13 -5.10 -3.26 8.24
N PRO A 14 -5.04 -3.13 6.90
CA PRO A 14 -3.91 -2.54 6.21
C PRO A 14 -3.99 -1.01 6.19
N THR A 15 -2.82 -0.37 6.19
CA THR A 15 -2.62 1.02 5.78
C THR A 15 -1.62 1.04 4.64
N PHE A 16 -2.00 1.64 3.52
CA PHE A 16 -1.20 1.75 2.31
C PHE A 16 -0.58 3.15 2.24
N THR A 17 0.72 3.23 2.03
CA THR A 17 1.46 4.49 1.83
C THR A 17 2.18 4.43 0.49
N TRP A 18 1.73 5.24 -0.45
CA TRP A 18 2.36 5.46 -1.73
C TRP A 18 3.37 6.60 -1.60
N SER A 19 4.58 6.36 -2.11
CA SER A 19 5.62 7.36 -2.29
C SER A 19 5.93 7.42 -3.78
N PHE A 20 5.66 8.54 -4.45
CA PHE A 20 5.69 8.62 -5.91
C PHE A 20 7.09 8.91 -6.50
N GLY A 21 8.10 9.09 -5.65
CA GLY A 21 9.48 9.34 -6.07
C GLY A 21 9.80 10.81 -6.40
N ASP A 22 8.83 11.71 -6.28
CA ASP A 22 8.95 13.15 -6.52
C ASP A 22 8.61 14.00 -5.29
N ASN A 23 8.73 13.40 -4.10
CA ASN A 23 8.21 13.89 -2.80
C ASN A 23 6.68 13.90 -2.69
N GLY A 24 5.94 13.40 -3.68
CA GLY A 24 4.52 13.13 -3.57
C GLY A 24 4.23 11.89 -2.72
N PHE A 25 3.23 11.98 -1.85
CA PHE A 25 2.76 10.86 -1.03
C PHE A 25 1.24 10.76 -1.02
N PHE A 26 0.73 9.54 -0.89
CA PHE A 26 -0.70 9.28 -0.71
C PHE A 26 -0.91 8.13 0.27
N VAL A 27 -1.70 8.36 1.32
CA VAL A 27 -1.99 7.36 2.36
C VAL A 27 -3.47 7.01 2.31
N THR A 28 -3.78 5.71 2.33
CA THR A 28 -5.16 5.22 2.27
C THR A 28 -5.30 3.88 2.98
N THR A 29 -6.53 3.52 3.36
CA THR A 29 -6.92 2.18 3.79
C THR A 29 -7.59 1.39 2.66
N ASN A 30 -7.85 2.03 1.52
CA ASN A 30 -8.39 1.38 0.33
C ASN A 30 -7.26 0.68 -0.44
N GLN A 31 -7.46 -0.59 -0.79
CA GLN A 31 -6.52 -1.37 -1.59
C GLN A 31 -6.40 -0.89 -3.06
N GLY A 32 -7.25 0.04 -3.48
CA GLY A 32 -7.34 0.50 -4.87
C GLY A 32 -8.13 -0.47 -5.73
N ALA A 33 -7.99 -0.34 -7.05
CA ALA A 33 -8.66 -1.19 -8.02
C ALA A 33 -7.72 -1.46 -9.21
N PRO A 34 -7.88 -2.59 -9.93
CA PRO A 34 -7.17 -2.84 -11.17
C PRO A 34 -7.39 -1.70 -12.19
N PHE A 35 -6.43 -1.54 -13.09
CA PHE A 35 -6.61 -0.69 -14.27
C PHE A 35 -7.78 -1.23 -15.12
N PRO A 36 -8.64 -0.37 -15.72
CA PRO A 36 -8.57 1.09 -15.75
C PRO A 36 -9.31 1.80 -14.60
N ILE A 37 -9.95 1.07 -13.68
CA ILE A 37 -10.77 1.67 -12.61
C ILE A 37 -9.93 2.55 -11.68
N GLY A 38 -8.70 2.09 -11.37
CA GLY A 38 -7.62 2.85 -10.72
C GLY A 38 -8.04 3.95 -9.73
N GLY A 39 -8.16 3.62 -8.44
CA GLY A 39 -8.53 4.59 -7.39
C GLY A 39 -7.39 5.42 -6.80
N ILE A 40 -6.15 5.23 -7.27
CA ILE A 40 -4.95 5.90 -6.75
C ILE A 40 -4.23 6.55 -7.93
N THR A 41 -4.19 7.87 -7.93
CA THR A 41 -3.66 8.68 -9.04
C THR A 41 -2.66 9.69 -8.52
N HIS A 42 -1.63 9.96 -9.32
CA HIS A 42 -0.64 11.01 -9.06
C HIS A 42 -0.21 11.64 -10.39
N THR A 43 0.03 12.95 -10.37
CA THR A 43 0.42 13.70 -11.57
C THR A 43 1.84 14.21 -11.44
N TYR A 44 2.72 13.71 -12.29
CA TYR A 44 4.12 14.15 -12.37
C TYR A 44 4.25 15.47 -13.14
N LYS A 45 5.03 16.40 -12.59
CA LYS A 45 5.27 17.72 -13.21
C LYS A 45 6.46 17.73 -14.17
N ASN A 46 7.42 16.85 -13.96
CA ASN A 46 8.67 16.81 -14.72
C ASN A 46 8.87 15.42 -15.33
N SER A 47 9.63 15.38 -16.42
CA SER A 47 10.09 14.12 -17.00
C SER A 47 11.31 13.63 -16.22
N ASN A 48 11.24 12.39 -15.73
CA ASN A 48 12.31 11.70 -15.04
C ASN A 48 11.96 10.20 -14.89
N ASP A 49 12.92 9.41 -14.44
CA ASP A 49 12.68 8.05 -13.97
C ASP A 49 12.40 8.07 -12.47
N TYR A 50 11.14 7.81 -12.09
CA TYR A 50 10.71 7.86 -10.70
C TYR A 50 10.71 6.48 -10.04
N GLN A 51 11.22 6.40 -8.81
CA GLN A 51 11.10 5.21 -7.96
C GLN A 51 9.80 5.29 -7.15
N VAL A 52 8.77 4.61 -7.61
CA VAL A 52 7.47 4.53 -6.92
C VAL A 52 7.51 3.40 -5.91
N ASN A 53 7.26 3.71 -4.64
CA ASN A 53 7.20 2.75 -3.55
C ASN A 53 5.78 2.66 -2.98
N LEU A 54 5.30 1.44 -2.79
CA LEU A 54 4.14 1.14 -1.96
C LEU A 54 4.61 0.44 -0.70
N LYS A 55 4.34 1.05 0.45
CA LYS A 55 4.51 0.45 1.78
C LYS A 55 3.14 0.10 2.36
N VAL A 56 2.99 -1.12 2.85
CA VAL A 56 1.77 -1.60 3.51
C VAL A 56 2.09 -1.99 4.95
N ILE A 57 1.40 -1.37 5.90
CA ILE A 57 1.52 -1.70 7.32
C ILE A 57 0.22 -2.37 7.77
N TRP A 58 0.32 -3.56 8.34
CA TRP A 58 -0.81 -4.31 8.87
C TRP A 58 -0.82 -4.25 10.39
N ARG A 59 -1.98 -3.91 10.95
CA ARG A 59 -2.27 -3.96 12.39
C ARG A 59 -3.54 -4.76 12.61
N GLY A 60 -3.69 -5.39 13.75
CA GLY A 60 -4.84 -6.24 13.95
C GLY A 60 -4.94 -6.89 15.32
N THR A 61 -5.92 -7.77 15.41
CA THR A 61 -6.19 -8.58 16.59
C THR A 61 -6.26 -10.05 16.20
N TRP A 62 -5.97 -10.90 17.17
CA TRP A 62 -6.24 -12.32 17.08
C TRP A 62 -7.21 -12.70 18.21
N SER A 63 -8.00 -13.74 18.00
CA SER A 63 -8.89 -14.24 19.04
C SER A 63 -8.91 -15.76 19.11
N VAL A 64 -9.11 -16.25 20.33
CA VAL A 64 -9.21 -17.66 20.66
C VAL A 64 -10.25 -17.83 21.75
N ASN A 65 -11.18 -18.78 21.58
CA ASN A 65 -12.25 -19.04 22.56
C ASN A 65 -12.97 -17.77 23.05
N GLY A 66 -13.20 -16.80 22.15
CA GLY A 66 -13.87 -15.52 22.47
C GLY A 66 -12.97 -14.43 23.08
N VAL A 67 -11.73 -14.74 23.46
CA VAL A 67 -10.77 -13.74 23.97
C VAL A 67 -10.09 -13.05 22.80
N ILE A 68 -10.20 -11.72 22.70
CA ILE A 68 -9.57 -10.90 21.65
C ILE A 68 -8.32 -10.22 22.21
N THR A 69 -7.20 -10.35 21.51
CA THR A 69 -5.91 -9.75 21.91
C THR A 69 -5.28 -9.03 20.72
N PRO A 70 -4.66 -7.85 20.91
CA PRO A 70 -3.87 -7.21 19.86
C PRO A 70 -2.72 -8.10 19.38
N VAL A 71 -2.41 -8.05 18.08
CA VAL A 71 -1.14 -8.60 17.59
C VAL A 71 -0.01 -7.77 18.21
N SER A 72 0.79 -8.41 19.07
CA SER A 72 1.88 -7.75 19.79
C SER A 72 3.14 -7.59 18.93
N GLY A 73 4.01 -6.66 19.32
CA GLY A 73 5.27 -6.38 18.62
C GLY A 73 5.16 -5.30 17.53
N ASN A 74 6.14 -5.31 16.62
CA ASN A 74 6.18 -4.36 15.50
C ASN A 74 5.12 -4.70 14.45
N ALA A 75 4.57 -3.68 13.81
CA ALA A 75 3.58 -3.88 12.77
C ALA A 75 4.18 -4.63 11.57
N ILE A 76 3.43 -5.58 11.03
CA ILE A 76 3.84 -6.33 9.84
C ILE A 76 3.93 -5.33 8.68
N THR A 77 5.11 -5.21 8.09
CA THR A 77 5.38 -4.23 7.04
C THR A 77 5.79 -4.97 5.76
N GLN A 78 5.12 -4.64 4.66
CA GLN A 78 5.47 -5.10 3.32
C GLN A 78 5.78 -3.89 2.45
N SER A 79 6.72 -4.03 1.52
CA SER A 79 7.10 -2.94 0.62
C SER A 79 7.41 -3.48 -0.77
N ILE A 80 6.97 -2.75 -1.79
CA ILE A 80 7.34 -2.99 -3.19
C ILE A 80 7.73 -1.67 -3.85
N THR A 81 8.76 -1.71 -4.68
CA THR A 81 9.24 -0.55 -5.44
C THR A 81 9.27 -0.87 -6.93
N ARG A 82 8.89 0.10 -7.77
CA ARG A 82 8.93 0.01 -9.23
C ARG A 82 9.49 1.30 -9.83
N SER A 83 10.28 1.16 -10.88
CA SER A 83 10.71 2.29 -11.70
C SER A 83 9.60 2.67 -12.69
N LEU A 84 9.33 3.97 -12.80
CA LEU A 84 8.33 4.53 -13.71
C LEU A 84 8.99 5.64 -14.55
N PRO A 85 9.27 5.41 -15.84
CA PRO A 85 9.76 6.45 -16.73
C PRO A 85 8.62 7.39 -17.11
N VAL A 86 8.77 8.67 -16.77
CA VAL A 86 7.83 9.73 -17.17
C VAL A 86 8.51 10.60 -18.23
N VAL A 87 7.88 10.68 -19.40
CA VAL A 87 8.38 11.43 -20.55
C VAL A 87 7.52 12.66 -20.81
N LYS A 88 8.12 13.71 -21.40
CA LYS A 88 7.36 14.88 -21.83
C LYS A 88 6.40 14.48 -22.96
N GLY A 89 5.16 14.96 -22.88
CA GLY A 89 4.21 14.83 -23.99
C GLY A 89 4.65 15.66 -25.21
N PRO A 90 4.29 15.26 -26.44
CA PRO A 90 4.54 16.08 -27.61
C PRO A 90 3.75 17.40 -27.50
N THR A 91 4.44 18.52 -27.44
CA THR A 91 3.81 19.85 -27.53
C THR A 91 3.57 20.19 -28.99
N LYS A 92 2.36 19.92 -29.51
CA LYS A 92 1.88 20.61 -30.72
C LYS A 92 1.07 21.83 -30.28
N TYR A 93 1.71 23.00 -30.31
CA TYR A 93 1.00 24.27 -30.23
C TYR A 93 0.73 24.73 -31.66
N ILE A 94 -0.54 24.73 -32.08
CA ILE A 94 -0.95 25.36 -33.34
C ILE A 94 -1.58 26.69 -32.92
N LYS A 95 -0.99 27.79 -33.39
CA LYS A 95 -1.45 29.16 -33.16
C LYS A 95 -2.66 29.47 -34.04
#